data_AF-A0AAU9KIR8-F1
#
_entry.id   AF-A0AAU9KIR8-F1
#
_cell.length_a   1.000
_cell.length_b   1.000
_cell.length_c   1.000
_cell.angle_alpha   90.00
_cell.angle_beta   90.00
_cell.angle_gamma   90.00
#
_symmetry.space_group_name_H-M   'P 1'
#
loop_
_entity.id
_entity.type
_entity.pdbx_description
1 polymer ?
#
loop_
_entity_poly.entity_id
_entity_poly.type
_entity_poly.pdbx_seq_one_letter_code
_entity_poly.pdbx_strand_id
1 'polypeptide(L)'
;MYGLKYDDLLVDTTAVQTALHWVNDEEYQARTKRIARAADCSLKRGYLPDEIQAIQRPLDFYMFDKVIEAAKLAEERADLTRW
;
A
#
# COMPACT_ATOMS: atom_id res chain seq x y z
N MET A 1 9.17 -15.38 -1.04
CA MET A 1 8.55 -14.03 -0.87
C MET A 1 7.02 -14.14 -0.83
N TYR A 2 6.32 -13.21 -0.15
CA TYR A 2 4.85 -13.23 0.02
C TYR A 2 4.03 -12.50 -1.07
N GLY A 3 4.71 -11.88 -2.04
CA GLY A 3 4.03 -11.23 -3.16
C GLY A 3 3.27 -9.96 -2.84
N LEU A 4 3.79 -9.20 -1.87
CA LEU A 4 3.37 -7.84 -1.58
C LEU A 4 4.14 -6.85 -2.44
N LYS A 5 3.51 -5.72 -2.77
CA LYS A 5 4.20 -4.52 -3.28
C LYS A 5 4.71 -3.68 -2.10
N TYR A 6 5.65 -2.79 -2.36
CA TYR A 6 6.18 -1.88 -1.33
C TYR A 6 5.07 -1.09 -0.62
N ASP A 7 4.11 -0.57 -1.39
CA ASP A 7 2.97 0.21 -0.87
C ASP A 7 2.05 -0.58 0.08
N ASP A 8 2.05 -1.92 0.02
CA ASP A 8 1.27 -2.75 0.94
C ASP A 8 1.86 -2.78 2.35
N LEU A 9 3.16 -2.50 2.46
CA LEU A 9 3.94 -2.58 3.70
C LEU A 9 4.00 -1.25 4.45
N LEU A 10 3.40 -0.19 3.91
CA LEU A 10 3.39 1.12 4.55
C LEU A 10 2.63 1.09 5.88
N VAL A 11 3.16 1.80 6.86
CA VAL A 11 2.53 1.95 8.18
C VAL A 11 1.22 2.72 8.02
N ASP A 12 0.21 2.26 8.75
CA ASP A 12 -1.14 2.80 8.64
C ASP A 12 -1.28 4.16 9.33
N THR A 13 -0.83 5.21 8.64
CA THR A 13 -0.92 6.61 9.07
C THR A 13 -2.16 7.28 8.48
N THR A 14 -2.53 8.45 9.00
CA THR A 14 -3.65 9.24 8.46
C THR A 14 -3.45 9.63 6.99
N ALA A 15 -2.21 9.91 6.58
CA ALA A 15 -1.88 10.19 5.18
C ALA A 15 -2.04 8.95 4.29
N VAL A 16 -1.64 7.77 4.77
CA VAL A 16 -1.82 6.49 4.05
C VAL A 16 -3.29 6.13 3.92
N GLN A 17 -4.08 6.27 4.98
CA GLN A 17 -5.53 6.09 4.92
C GLN A 17 -6.18 7.04 3.92
N THR A 18 -5.79 8.31 3.94
CA THR A 18 -6.31 9.31 2.99
C THR A 18 -5.95 8.93 1.55
N ALA A 19 -4.69 8.55 1.30
CA ALA A 19 -4.22 8.11 -0.01
C ALA A 19 -4.96 6.86 -0.51
N LEU A 20 -5.28 5.91 0.38
CA LEU A 20 -6.05 4.70 0.02
C LEU A 20 -7.44 5.04 -0.54
N HIS A 21 -8.08 6.11 -0.05
CA HIS A 21 -9.38 6.56 -0.56
C HIS A 21 -9.28 7.27 -1.92
N TRP A 22 -8.08 7.66 -2.35
CA TRP A 22 -7.84 8.32 -3.65
C TRP A 22 -7.35 7.36 -4.74
N VAL A 23 -6.95 6.15 -4.35
CA VAL A 23 -6.58 5.09 -5.29
C VAL A 23 -7.84 4.59 -6.00
N ASN A 24 -7.71 4.14 -7.24
CA ASN A 24 -8.84 3.57 -7.97
C ASN A 24 -9.32 2.24 -7.34
N ASP A 25 -10.57 1.88 -7.59
CA ASP A 25 -11.17 0.67 -6.99
C ASP A 25 -10.42 -0.60 -7.40
N GLU A 26 -9.88 -0.64 -8.62
CA GLU A 26 -9.15 -1.80 -9.15
C GLU A 26 -7.85 -2.07 -8.37
N GLU A 27 -7.03 -1.03 -8.11
CA GLU A 27 -5.81 -1.16 -7.32
C GLU A 27 -6.14 -1.44 -5.85
N TYR A 28 -7.22 -0.86 -5.31
CA TYR A 28 -7.67 -1.15 -3.94
C TYR A 28 -8.06 -2.64 -3.79
N GLN A 29 -8.81 -3.17 -4.75
CA GLN A 29 -9.15 -4.60 -4.77
C GLN A 29 -7.91 -5.47 -4.99
N ALA A 30 -6.99 -5.09 -5.88
CA ALA A 30 -5.74 -5.80 -6.12
C ALA A 30 -4.87 -5.83 -4.85
N ARG A 31 -4.76 -4.72 -4.13
CA ARG A 31 -4.12 -4.63 -2.81
C ARG A 31 -4.75 -5.59 -1.82
N THR A 32 -6.07 -5.57 -1.70
CA THR A 32 -6.79 -6.44 -0.76
C THR A 32 -6.50 -7.92 -1.04
N LYS A 33 -6.49 -8.32 -2.32
CA LYS A 33 -6.13 -9.69 -2.73
C LYS A 33 -4.66 -10.03 -2.41
N ARG A 34 -3.72 -9.09 -2.62
CA ARG A 34 -2.29 -9.27 -2.29
C ARG A 34 -2.09 -9.50 -0.79
N ILE A 35 -2.73 -8.68 0.05
CA ILE A 35 -2.65 -8.78 1.51
C ILE A 35 -3.26 -10.10 2.00
N ALA A 36 -4.45 -10.48 1.49
CA ALA A 36 -5.09 -11.74 1.84
C ALA A 36 -4.20 -12.95 1.50
N ARG A 37 -3.58 -12.94 0.32
CA ARG A 37 -2.63 -13.97 -0.10
C ARG A 37 -1.40 -14.02 0.79
N ALA A 38 -0.82 -12.87 1.12
CA ALA A 38 0.34 -12.82 2.01
C ALA A 38 0.00 -13.35 3.41
N ALA A 39 -1.19 -13.02 3.94
CA ALA A 39 -1.69 -13.54 5.20
C ALA A 39 -1.87 -15.06 5.16
N ASP A 40 -2.42 -15.62 4.08
CA ASP A 40 -2.56 -17.07 3.88
C ASP A 40 -1.19 -17.78 3.84
N CYS A 41 -0.24 -17.26 3.07
CA CYS A 41 1.12 -17.79 3.04
C CYS A 41 1.80 -17.73 4.41
N SER A 42 1.65 -16.61 5.13
CA SER A 42 2.18 -16.43 6.49
C SER A 42 1.57 -17.44 7.47
N LEU A 43 0.25 -17.61 7.43
CA LEU A 43 -0.47 -18.57 8.28
C LEU A 43 0.02 -20.00 8.03
N LYS A 44 0.24 -20.36 6.76
CA LYS A 44 0.76 -21.66 6.33
C LYS A 44 2.27 -21.82 6.54
N ARG A 45 2.97 -20.79 7.01
CA ARG A 45 4.45 -20.75 7.14
C ARG A 45 5.16 -21.10 5.84
N GLY A 46 4.56 -20.75 4.71
CA GLY A 46 5.07 -21.03 3.36
C GLY A 46 5.26 -19.76 2.55
N TYR A 47 5.94 -19.88 1.41
CA TYR A 47 6.11 -18.79 0.46
C TYR A 47 5.34 -19.08 -0.83
N LEU A 48 5.18 -18.07 -1.68
CA LEU A 48 4.66 -18.30 -3.03
C LEU A 48 5.63 -19.18 -3.84
N PRO A 49 5.14 -19.92 -4.84
CA PRO A 49 6.00 -20.61 -5.80
C PRO A 49 6.94 -19.64 -6.54
N ASP A 50 8.14 -20.09 -6.87
CA ASP A 50 9.20 -19.24 -7.45
C ASP A 50 8.79 -18.64 -8.80
N GLU A 51 8.05 -19.38 -9.62
CA GLU A 51 7.50 -18.90 -10.89
C GLU A 51 6.60 -17.67 -10.71
N ILE A 52 5.77 -17.66 -9.66
CA ILE A 52 4.89 -16.53 -9.36
C ILE A 52 5.67 -15.38 -8.72
N GLN A 53 6.70 -15.68 -7.93
CA GLN A 53 7.59 -14.65 -7.39
C GLN A 53 8.31 -13.88 -8.51
N ALA A 54 8.76 -14.58 -9.56
CA ALA A 54 9.46 -13.97 -10.70
C ALA A 54 8.60 -12.98 -11.51
N ILE A 55 7.28 -13.14 -11.53
CA ILE A 55 6.35 -12.25 -12.25
C ILE A 55 6.14 -10.92 -11.52
N GLN A 56 6.38 -10.89 -10.20
CA GLN A 56 6.02 -9.76 -9.37
C GLN A 56 6.88 -8.53 -9.67
N ARG A 57 6.25 -7.35 -9.52
CA ARG A 57 6.91 -6.05 -9.63
C ARG A 57 6.74 -5.29 -8.32
N PRO A 58 7.58 -5.54 -7.30
CA PRO A 58 7.38 -4.98 -5.96
C PRO A 58 7.54 -3.45 -5.89
N LEU A 59 8.32 -2.87 -6.81
CA LEU A 59 8.61 -1.43 -6.90
C LEU A 59 7.68 -0.67 -7.85
N ASP A 60 6.60 -1.31 -8.29
CA ASP A 60 5.55 -0.67 -9.09
C ASP A 60 4.54 -0.01 -8.14
N PHE A 61 4.83 1.25 -7.78
CA PHE A 61 4.10 2.03 -6.80
C PHE A 61 2.77 2.53 -7.35
N TYR A 62 1.67 2.29 -6.64
CA TYR A 62 0.32 2.74 -7.00
C TYR A 62 -0.21 3.82 -6.04
N MET A 63 0.42 3.96 -4.86
CA MET A 63 -0.05 4.82 -3.77
C MET A 63 1.00 5.84 -3.31
N PHE A 64 2.30 5.60 -3.53
CA PHE A 64 3.40 6.43 -3.03
C PHE A 64 3.20 7.94 -3.24
N ASP A 65 2.91 8.37 -4.48
CA ASP A 65 2.73 9.79 -4.81
C ASP A 65 1.54 10.41 -4.06
N LYS A 66 0.46 9.64 -3.89
CA LYS A 66 -0.75 10.08 -3.17
C LYS A 66 -0.49 10.25 -1.68
N VAL A 67 0.37 9.42 -1.08
CA VAL A 67 0.76 9.55 0.33
C VAL A 67 1.55 10.84 0.54
N ILE A 68 2.47 11.15 -0.37
CA ILE A 68 3.25 12.40 -0.32
C ILE A 68 2.32 13.61 -0.42
N GLU A 69 1.38 13.59 -1.35
CA GLU A 69 0.39 14.65 -1.52
C GLU A 69 -0.50 14.81 -0.28
N ALA A 70 -1.00 13.71 0.28
CA ALA A 70 -1.82 13.74 1.50
C ALA A 70 -1.05 14.30 2.71
N ALA A 71 0.23 13.96 2.85
CA ALA A 71 1.08 14.49 3.92
C ALA A 71 1.30 16.01 3.78
N LYS A 72 1.58 16.50 2.57
CA LYS A 72 1.73 17.94 2.29
C LYS A 72 0.45 18.71 2.60
N LEU A 73 -0.70 18.21 2.15
CA LEU A 73 -1.99 18.84 2.44
C LEU A 73 -2.32 18.87 3.94
N ALA A 74 -1.91 17.86 4.69
CA ALA A 74 -2.08 17.84 6.14
C ALA A 74 -1.20 18.91 6.83
N GLU A 75 0.06 19.05 6.39
CA GLU A 75 0.98 20.09 6.87
C GLU A 75 0.47 21.49 6.57
N GLU A 76 0.05 21.75 5.31
CA GLU A 76 -0.53 23.02 4.90
C GLU A 76 -1.77 23.39 5.74
N ARG A 77 -2.65 22.42 6.01
CA ARG A 77 -3.83 22.63 6.88
C ARG A 77 -3.45 22.94 8.32
N ALA A 78 -2.44 22.27 8.86
CA ALA A 78 -1.94 22.50 10.21
C ALA A 78 -1.36 23.92 10.35
N ASP A 79 -0.60 24.38 9.36
CA ASP A 79 -0.05 25.74 9.33
C ASP A 79 -1.16 26.80 9.28
N LEU A 80 -2.19 26.56 8.46
CA LEU A 80 -3.35 27.45 8.34
C LEU A 80 -4.26 27.47 9.58
N THR A 81 -4.13 26.53 10.51
CA THR A 81 -4.96 26.45 11.75
C THR A 81 -4.19 26.82 13.01
N ARG A 82 -2.94 27.27 12.87
CA ARG A 82 -2.03 27.58 13.98
C ARG A 82 -2.22 28.96 14.62
N TRP A 83 -3.26 29.70 14.24
CA TRP A 83 -3.54 31.06 14.70
C TRP A 83 -4.68 31.12 15.73
#